data_AF-A0A200JCE8-F1
#
_entry.id   AF-A0A200JCE8-F1
#
_cell.length_a   1.000
_cell.length_b   1.000
_cell.length_c   1.000
_cell.angle_alpha   90.00
_cell.angle_beta   90.00
_cell.angle_gamma   90.00
#
_symmetry.space_group_name_H-M   'P 1'
#
loop_
_entity.id
_entity.type
_entity.pdbx_description
1 polymer ?
#
loop_
_entity_poly.entity_id
_entity_poly.type
_entity_poly.pdbx_seq_one_letter_code
_entity_poly.pdbx_strand_id
1 'polypeptide(L)' 'MTINKFDDTKLYELLGRADIQEIDNFLEKYGINSVDRDGRTFLLSTIVKGEKN' A
#
# COMPACT_ATOMS: atom_id res chain seq x y z
N MET A 1 9.34 5.28 -18.12
CA MET A 1 9.14 4.18 -17.14
C MET A 1 7.67 4.17 -16.76
N THR A 2 6.99 3.03 -16.87
CA THR A 2 5.60 2.90 -16.44
C THR A 2 5.57 2.73 -14.92
N ILE A 3 4.81 3.56 -14.21
CA ILE A 3 4.62 3.42 -12.77
C ILE A 3 3.50 2.41 -12.53
N ASN A 4 3.78 1.34 -11.78
CA ASN A 4 2.79 0.36 -11.39
C ASN A 4 1.83 0.94 -10.34
N LYS A 5 0.55 0.63 -10.45
CA LYS A 5 -0.47 1.05 -9.47
C LYS A 5 -0.91 -0.13 -8.61
N PHE A 6 -1.07 0.11 -7.31
CA PHE A 6 -1.67 -0.84 -6.37
C PHE A 6 -3.08 -0.42 -5.96
N ASP A 7 -3.84 -1.39 -5.44
CA ASP A 7 -5.18 -1.16 -4.88
C ASP A 7 -5.07 -0.78 -3.40
N ASP A 8 -5.23 0.51 -3.12
CA ASP A 8 -5.13 1.09 -1.77
C ASP A 8 -6.23 0.60 -0.83
N THR A 9 -7.37 0.16 -1.35
CA THR A 9 -8.44 -0.45 -0.54
C THR A 9 -7.93 -1.72 0.14
N LYS A 10 -7.21 -2.57 -0.62
CA LYS A 10 -6.60 -3.81 -0.11
C LYS A 10 -5.48 -3.51 0.86
N LEU A 11 -4.68 -2.47 0.59
CA LEU A 11 -3.66 -2.02 1.53
C LEU A 11 -4.27 -1.65 2.88
N TYR A 12 -5.36 -0.87 2.91
CA TYR A 12 -5.98 -0.43 4.16
C TYR A 12 -6.60 -1.58 4.97
N GLU A 13 -7.22 -2.56 4.31
CA GLU A 13 -7.71 -3.77 4.98
C GLU A 13 -6.58 -4.55 5.64
N LEU A 14 -5.45 -4.66 4.93
CA LEU A 14 -4.27 -5.41 5.34
C LEU A 14 -3.53 -4.72 6.50
N LEU A 15 -3.39 -3.39 6.46
CA LEU A 15 -2.86 -2.60 7.58
C LEU A 15 -3.70 -2.73 8.85
N GLY A 16 -5.02 -2.89 8.73
CA GLY A 16 -5.91 -3.12 9.87
C GLY A 16 -5.71 -4.46 10.57
N ARG A 17 -5.12 -5.45 9.89
CA ARG A 17 -4.84 -6.79 10.45
C ARG A 17 -3.44 -6.92 11.06
N ALA A 18 -2.53 -6.01 10.72
CA ALA A 18 -1.13 -6.00 11.16
C ALA A 18 -0.35 -7.31 10.88
N ASP A 19 -0.70 -8.02 9.80
CA ASP A 19 0.01 -9.23 9.37
C ASP A 19 1.20 -8.86 8.45
N ILE A 20 2.43 -9.07 8.95
CA ILE A 20 3.66 -8.71 8.24
C ILE A 20 3.86 -9.56 6.99
N GLN A 21 3.47 -10.84 7.01
CA GLN A 21 3.65 -11.73 5.86
C GLN A 21 2.76 -11.29 4.69
N GLU A 22 1.54 -10.85 4.98
CA GLU A 22 0.65 -10.29 3.95
C GLU A 22 1.20 -8.95 3.40
N ILE A 23 1.82 -8.12 4.23
CA ILE A 23 2.48 -6.87 3.80
C ILE A 23 3.62 -7.18 2.81
N ASP A 24 4.48 -8.13 3.14
CA ASP A 24 5.60 -8.51 2.26
C ASP A 24 5.09 -9.05 0.92
N ASN A 25 4.10 -9.95 0.94
CA ASN A 25 3.47 -10.47 -0.27
C ASN A 25 2.85 -9.36 -1.13
N PHE A 26 2.26 -8.34 -0.50
CA PHE A 26 1.71 -7.18 -1.21
C PHE A 26 2.81 -6.38 -1.91
N LEU A 27 3.93 -6.12 -1.22
CA LEU A 27 5.07 -5.38 -1.75
C LEU A 27 5.76 -6.14 -2.88
N GLU A 28 5.90 -7.46 -2.78
CA GLU A 28 6.46 -8.30 -3.87
C GLU A 28 5.56 -8.27 -5.12
N LYS A 29 4.24 -8.34 -4.92
CA LYS A 29 3.27 -8.35 -6.03
C LYS A 29 3.26 -7.05 -6.84
N TYR A 30 3.25 -5.90 -6.17
CA TYR A 30 3.11 -4.60 -6.83
C TYR A 30 4.45 -3.91 -7.08
N GLY A 31 5.47 -4.26 -6.30
CA GLY A 31 6.79 -3.63 -6.29
C GLY A 31 6.85 -2.42 -5.37
N ILE A 32 7.98 -2.20 -4.71
CA ILE A 32 8.17 -1.11 -3.72
C ILE A 32 7.95 0.30 -4.29
N ASN A 33 8.14 0.48 -5.60
CA ASN A 33 7.97 1.75 -6.31
C ASN A 33 6.54 1.94 -6.88
N SER A 34 5.62 1.01 -6.58
CA SER A 34 4.23 1.17 -6.98
C SER A 34 3.54 2.27 -6.17
N VAL A 35 2.46 2.82 -6.73
CA VAL A 35 1.71 3.92 -6.13
C VAL A 35 0.21 3.64 -6.07
N ASP A 36 -0.50 4.30 -5.16
CA ASP A 36 -1.96 4.25 -5.10
C ASP A 36 -2.65 5.03 -6.24
N ARG A 37 -3.97 5.14 -6.17
CA ARG A 37 -4.78 5.90 -7.14
C ARG A 37 -4.41 7.39 -7.22
N ASP A 38 -3.87 7.94 -6.13
CA ASP A 38 -3.49 9.35 -5.98
C ASP A 38 -1.98 9.58 -6.24
N GLY A 39 -1.24 8.53 -6.61
CA GLY A 39 0.21 8.62 -6.88
C GLY A 39 1.10 8.55 -5.64
N ARG A 40 0.56 8.13 -4.49
CA ARG A 40 1.33 7.98 -3.24
C ARG A 40 2.00 6.62 -3.19
N THR A 41 3.24 6.57 -2.72
CA THR A 41 3.92 5.30 -2.45
C THR A 41 3.25 4.56 -1.29
N PHE A 42 3.58 3.27 -1.13
CA PHE A 42 3.11 2.45 -0.01
C PHE A 42 3.20 3.19 1.35
N LEU A 43 4.37 3.75 1.68
CA LEU A 43 4.61 4.46 2.94
C LEU A 43 3.73 5.72 3.09
N LEU A 44 3.53 6.46 2.01
CA LEU A 44 2.68 7.66 2.06
C LEU A 44 1.20 7.29 2.24
N SER A 45 0.74 6.21 1.59
CA SER A 45 -0.63 5.71 1.77
C SER A 45 -0.86 5.21 3.20
N THR A 46 0.13 4.60 3.86
CA THR A 46 -0.03 4.14 5.26
C THR A 46 -0.18 5.31 6.24
N ILE A 47 0.57 6.41 6.04
CA ILE A 47 0.45 7.64 6.84
C ILE A 47 -0.96 8.25 6.72
N VAL A 48 -1.45 8.41 5.48
CA VAL A 48 -2.79 8.99 5.23
C VAL A 48 -3.90 8.16 5.88
N LYS A 49 -3.77 6.83 5.93
CA LYS A 49 -4.74 5.98 6.64
C LYS A 49 -4.65 6.18 8.15
N GLY A 50 -3.45 6.31 8.70
CA GLY A 50 -3.23 6.58 10.12
C GLY A 50 -3.88 7.88 10.59
N GLU A 51 -3.85 8.95 9.77
CA GLU A 51 -4.52 10.23 10.09
C GLU A 51 -6.05 10.17 10.06
N LYS A 52 -6.63 9.17 9.39
CA LYS A 52 -8.09 9.01 9.24
C LYS A 52 -8.71 8.11 10.33
N ASN A 53 -7.91 7.54 11.22
CA ASN A 53 -8.35 6.70 12.33
C ASN A 53 -8.20 7.47 13.65
#